data_AF-A0A699HS18-F1
#
_entry.id   AF-A0A699HS18-F1
#
_cell.length_a   1.000
_cell.length_b   1.000
_cell.length_c   1.000
_cell.angle_alpha   90.00
_cell.angle_beta   90.00
_cell.angle_gamma   90.00
#
_symmetry.space_group_name_H-M   'P 1'
#
loop_
_entity.id
_entity.type
_entity.pdbx_description
1 polymer ?
#
loop_
_entity_poly.entity_id
_entity_poly.type
_entity_poly.pdbx_seq_one_letter_code
_entity_poly.pdbx_strand_id
1 'polypeptide(L)'
;ITYPSSTAHIQPTFTQIPEPDVPKTLPKPNIPYPSRLNDQKLREKATNQMEKFFQIFQDFHFDISFADALILMPKFASTIKSLLTNKDKLFELAKIPLNENCLAMLLKMLPEKLGDLGKFLIPCDFSRMDVCHALADLGASINLMPLSI
;
A
#
# COMPACT_ATOMS: atom_id res chain seq x y z
N ILE A 1 28.45 20.07 -80.06
CA ILE A 1 29.89 19.90 -79.74
C ILE A 1 29.96 19.07 -78.47
N THR A 2 30.51 17.86 -78.59
CA THR A 2 30.53 16.80 -77.59
C THR A 2 31.64 17.04 -76.56
N TYR A 3 31.36 16.83 -75.27
CA TYR A 3 32.38 16.64 -74.23
C TYR A 3 32.12 15.32 -73.50
N PRO A 4 33.16 14.53 -73.16
CA PRO A 4 32.98 13.23 -72.54
C PRO A 4 32.72 13.37 -71.03
N SER A 5 31.77 12.59 -70.51
CA SER A 5 31.56 12.43 -69.07
C SER A 5 32.52 11.37 -68.54
N SER A 6 33.52 11.80 -67.76
CA SER A 6 34.45 10.91 -67.04
C SER A 6 33.86 10.56 -65.67
N THR A 7 33.53 9.29 -65.47
CA THR A 7 33.09 8.73 -64.19
C THR A 7 34.28 8.55 -63.26
N ALA A 8 34.43 9.42 -62.28
CA ALA A 8 35.21 9.16 -61.07
C ALA A 8 34.27 8.72 -59.95
N HIS A 9 34.25 7.43 -59.65
CA HIS A 9 33.59 6.89 -58.45
C HIS A 9 34.39 7.28 -57.21
N ILE A 10 33.99 8.36 -56.54
CA ILE A 10 34.46 8.68 -55.19
C ILE A 10 33.63 7.82 -54.24
N GLN A 11 34.21 6.72 -53.75
CA GLN A 11 33.64 6.03 -52.59
C GLN A 11 33.84 6.92 -51.34
N PRO A 12 32.80 7.19 -50.54
CA PRO A 12 33.00 7.79 -49.23
C PRO A 12 33.60 6.71 -48.31
N THR A 13 34.80 6.97 -47.81
CA THR A 13 35.40 6.20 -46.71
C THR A 13 34.51 6.36 -45.48
N PHE A 14 33.71 5.33 -45.17
CA PHE A 14 33.03 5.22 -43.89
C PHE A 14 34.07 4.88 -42.82
N THR A 15 34.54 5.89 -42.08
CA THR A 15 35.23 5.67 -40.82
C THR A 15 34.19 5.14 -39.82
N GLN A 16 34.20 3.83 -39.57
CA GLN A 16 33.39 3.25 -38.48
C GLN A 16 33.88 3.81 -37.15
N ILE A 17 33.04 4.60 -36.49
CA ILE A 17 33.21 4.99 -35.10
C ILE A 17 32.96 3.71 -34.28
N PRO A 18 33.89 3.24 -33.43
CA PRO A 18 33.62 2.10 -32.56
C PRO A 18 32.47 2.47 -31.62
N GLU A 19 31.37 1.73 -31.72
CA GLU A 19 30.27 1.79 -30.77
C GLU A 19 30.81 1.39 -29.38
N PRO A 20 30.59 2.19 -28.31
CA PRO A 20 31.00 1.80 -26.99
C PRO A 20 30.09 0.65 -26.54
N ASP A 21 30.64 -0.57 -26.60
CA ASP A 21 30.00 -1.78 -26.12
C ASP A 21 29.93 -1.74 -24.59
N VAL A 22 28.89 -1.08 -24.06
CA VAL A 22 28.55 -1.10 -22.64
C VAL A 22 27.51 -2.19 -22.45
N PRO A 23 27.82 -3.29 -21.73
CA PRO A 23 26.81 -4.22 -21.29
C PRO A 23 25.84 -3.46 -20.36
N LYS A 24 24.66 -3.10 -20.87
CA LYS A 24 23.56 -2.62 -20.03
C LYS A 24 22.98 -3.83 -19.29
N THR A 25 23.71 -4.35 -18.31
CA THR A 25 23.09 -5.05 -17.20
C THR A 25 22.32 -4.00 -16.41
N LEU A 26 21.04 -3.86 -16.76
CA LEU A 26 20.09 -3.05 -16.01
C LEU A 26 20.16 -3.52 -14.54
N PRO A 27 20.60 -2.66 -13.59
CA PRO A 27 20.68 -3.06 -12.20
C PRO A 27 19.26 -3.43 -11.76
N LYS A 28 19.07 -4.63 -11.20
CA LYS A 28 17.82 -4.97 -10.53
C LYS A 28 17.55 -3.83 -9.53
N PRO A 29 16.41 -3.13 -9.61
CA PRO A 29 16.12 -2.08 -8.64
C PRO A 29 16.17 -2.72 -7.27
N ASN A 30 17.09 -2.24 -6.43
CA ASN A 30 17.18 -2.67 -5.04
C ASN A 30 15.96 -2.11 -4.33
N ILE A 31 14.91 -2.92 -4.25
CA ILE A 31 13.69 -2.54 -3.55
C ILE A 31 14.07 -2.37 -2.07
N PRO A 32 13.84 -1.20 -1.46
CA PRO A 32 14.07 -1.03 -0.03
C PRO A 32 13.22 -2.05 0.74
N TYR A 33 13.86 -2.82 1.61
CA TYR A 33 13.24 -3.87 2.45
C TYR A 33 12.62 -5.05 1.66
N PRO A 34 13.45 -5.92 1.03
CA PRO A 34 12.97 -7.12 0.34
C PRO A 34 12.20 -8.09 1.27
N SER A 35 12.42 -8.02 2.58
CA SER A 35 11.65 -8.75 3.59
C SER A 35 10.15 -8.43 3.57
N ARG A 36 9.76 -7.18 3.24
CA ARG A 36 8.35 -6.77 3.18
C ARG A 36 7.55 -7.52 2.13
N LEU A 37 8.18 -7.87 1.00
CA LEU A 37 7.56 -8.67 -0.05
C LEU A 37 7.32 -10.11 0.45
N ASN A 38 8.27 -10.66 1.19
CA ASN A 38 8.13 -11.98 1.81
C ASN A 38 7.04 -11.99 2.88
N ASP A 39 6.96 -10.96 3.71
CA ASP A 39 5.91 -10.82 4.73
C ASP A 39 4.52 -10.74 4.10
N GLN A 40 4.39 -10.02 2.98
CA GLN A 40 3.13 -9.94 2.23
C GLN A 40 2.73 -11.29 1.66
N LYS A 41 3.69 -12.02 1.05
CA LYS A 41 3.46 -13.37 0.52
C LYS A 41 3.12 -14.38 1.61
N LEU A 42 3.72 -14.26 2.79
CA LEU A 42 3.39 -15.06 3.97
C LEU A 42 1.98 -14.74 4.49
N ARG A 43 1.61 -13.45 4.54
CA ARG A 43 0.25 -13.02 4.88
C ARG A 43 -0.78 -13.58 3.90
N GLU A 44 -0.57 -13.42 2.60
CA GLU A 44 -1.46 -13.98 1.57
C GLU A 44 -1.58 -15.49 1.69
N LYS A 45 -0.48 -16.20 1.94
CA LYS A 45 -0.52 -17.65 2.18
C LYS A 45 -1.35 -18.00 3.43
N ALA A 46 -1.21 -17.24 4.52
CA ALA A 46 -1.99 -17.44 5.74
C ALA A 46 -3.48 -17.15 5.50
N THR A 47 -3.81 -16.07 4.79
CA THR A 47 -5.20 -15.72 4.43
C THR A 47 -5.82 -16.80 3.55
N ASN A 48 -5.11 -17.26 2.51
CA ASN A 48 -5.58 -18.34 1.63
C ASN A 48 -5.75 -19.66 2.38
N GLN A 49 -4.92 -19.95 3.39
CA GLN A 49 -5.09 -21.12 4.25
C GLN A 49 -6.31 -20.98 5.17
N MET A 50 -6.52 -19.80 5.74
CA MET A 50 -7.68 -19.48 6.56
C MET A 50 -8.98 -19.57 5.76
N GLU A 51 -8.99 -19.07 4.53
CA GLU A 51 -10.14 -19.15 3.61
C GLU A 51 -10.50 -20.60 3.28
N LYS A 52 -9.50 -21.45 2.96
CA LYS A 52 -9.73 -22.90 2.75
C LYS A 52 -10.30 -23.59 3.98
N PHE A 53 -9.85 -23.20 5.17
CA PHE A 53 -10.40 -23.71 6.41
C PHE A 53 -11.87 -23.31 6.54
N PHE A 54 -12.22 -22.04 6.33
CA PHE A 54 -13.63 -21.62 6.34
C PHE A 54 -14.48 -22.32 5.29
N GLN A 55 -13.94 -22.59 4.11
CA GLN A 55 -14.64 -23.35 3.08
C GLN A 55 -15.03 -24.75 3.60
N ILE A 56 -14.12 -25.45 4.26
CA ILE A 56 -14.40 -26.74 4.90
C ILE A 56 -15.52 -26.60 5.94
N PHE A 57 -15.49 -25.56 6.78
CA PHE A 57 -16.55 -25.31 7.78
C PHE A 57 -17.90 -24.95 7.17
N GLN A 58 -17.94 -24.30 6.01
CA GLN A 58 -19.18 -24.01 5.28
C GLN A 58 -19.73 -25.27 4.62
N ASP A 59 -18.86 -26.13 4.09
CA ASP A 59 -19.24 -27.42 3.51
C ASP A 59 -19.78 -28.38 4.59
N PHE A 60 -19.32 -28.24 5.83
CA PHE A 60 -19.93 -28.89 6.99
C PHE A 60 -21.19 -28.12 7.45
N HIS A 61 -22.36 -28.60 7.04
CA HIS A 61 -23.61 -28.22 7.70
C HIS A 61 -23.64 -28.78 9.13
N PHE A 62 -23.24 -27.96 10.10
CA PHE A 62 -23.48 -28.23 11.51
C PHE A 62 -24.87 -27.73 11.87
N ASP A 63 -25.88 -28.60 11.76
CA ASP A 63 -27.19 -28.36 12.37
C ASP A 63 -27.09 -28.61 13.88
N ILE A 64 -26.32 -27.76 14.57
CA ILE A 64 -26.29 -27.72 16.01
C ILE A 64 -27.14 -26.55 16.47
N SER A 65 -28.13 -26.82 17.33
CA SER A 65 -28.91 -25.73 17.90
C SER A 65 -28.01 -24.85 18.76
N PHE A 66 -28.36 -23.57 18.89
CA PHE A 66 -27.63 -22.67 19.77
C PHE A 66 -27.54 -23.21 21.21
N ALA A 67 -28.61 -23.86 21.70
CA ALA A 67 -28.62 -24.48 23.02
C ALA A 67 -27.59 -25.61 23.13
N ASP A 68 -27.53 -26.49 22.12
CA ASP A 68 -26.56 -27.59 22.08
C ASP A 68 -25.12 -27.07 21.99
N ALA A 69 -24.87 -26.02 21.20
CA ALA A 69 -23.57 -25.39 21.11
C ALA A 69 -23.12 -24.81 22.46
N LEU A 70 -24.03 -24.19 23.23
CA LEU A 70 -23.74 -23.71 24.58
C LEU A 70 -23.43 -24.85 25.55
N ILE A 71 -24.09 -26.00 25.42
CA ILE A 71 -23.80 -27.20 26.23
C ILE A 71 -22.40 -27.73 25.91
N LEU A 72 -22.03 -27.80 24.62
CA LEU A 72 -20.69 -28.23 24.20
C LEU A 72 -19.59 -27.22 24.56
N MET A 73 -19.94 -25.94 24.70
CA MET A 73 -19.01 -24.84 25.00
C MET A 73 -19.32 -24.17 26.34
N PRO A 74 -19.10 -24.84 27.49
CA PRO A 74 -19.52 -24.35 28.81
C PRO A 74 -18.84 -23.01 29.21
N LYS A 75 -17.62 -22.76 28.74
CA LYS A 75 -16.95 -21.46 28.93
C LYS A 75 -17.72 -20.33 28.23
N PHE A 76 -18.18 -20.57 27.01
CA PHE A 76 -18.96 -19.60 26.24
C PHE A 76 -20.35 -19.42 26.83
N ALA A 77 -21.01 -20.51 27.27
CA ALA A 77 -22.29 -20.45 27.97
C ALA A 77 -22.22 -19.58 29.23
N SER A 78 -21.16 -19.69 30.04
CA SER A 78 -20.95 -18.83 31.21
C SER A 78 -20.85 -17.35 30.84
N THR A 79 -20.13 -17.03 29.76
CA THR A 79 -20.01 -15.66 29.25
C THR A 79 -21.35 -15.11 28.77
N ILE A 80 -22.10 -15.89 27.96
CA ILE A 80 -23.43 -15.51 27.48
C ILE A 80 -24.39 -15.31 28.66
N LYS A 81 -24.38 -16.22 29.65
CA LYS A 81 -25.17 -16.07 30.88
C LYS A 81 -24.84 -14.79 31.61
N SER A 82 -23.55 -14.48 31.77
CA SER A 82 -23.09 -13.24 32.44
C SER A 82 -23.52 -11.99 31.68
N LEU A 83 -23.48 -12.02 30.35
CA LEU A 83 -23.94 -10.95 29.48
C LEU A 83 -25.45 -10.72 29.62
N LEU A 84 -26.24 -11.79 29.55
CA LEU A 84 -27.70 -11.75 29.69
C LEU A 84 -28.13 -11.25 31.08
N THR A 85 -27.38 -11.62 32.13
CA THR A 85 -27.66 -11.16 33.50
C THR A 85 -27.41 -9.67 33.68
N ASN A 86 -26.51 -9.07 32.90
CA ASN A 86 -26.17 -7.65 32.95
C ASN A 86 -26.78 -6.84 31.80
N LYS A 87 -27.81 -7.37 31.12
CA LYS A 87 -28.35 -6.80 29.88
C LYS A 87 -28.82 -5.35 30.03
N ASP A 88 -29.44 -5.01 31.16
CA ASP A 88 -29.93 -3.64 31.40
C ASP A 88 -28.78 -2.63 31.53
N LYS A 89 -27.72 -2.99 32.25
CA LYS A 89 -26.51 -2.16 32.38
C LYS A 89 -25.82 -1.97 31.03
N LEU A 90 -25.78 -3.02 30.21
CA LEU A 90 -25.23 -2.95 28.86
C LEU A 90 -26.06 -2.04 27.96
N PHE A 91 -27.40 -2.11 28.07
CA PHE A 91 -28.30 -1.25 27.31
C PHE A 91 -28.15 0.22 27.71
N GLU A 92 -28.04 0.51 29.01
CA GLU A 92 -27.75 1.87 29.48
C GLU A 92 -26.37 2.36 28.99
N LEU A 93 -25.35 1.50 29.00
CA LEU A 93 -24.03 1.85 28.49
C LEU A 93 -24.03 2.10 26.97
N ALA A 94 -24.86 1.37 26.22
CA ALA A 94 -25.02 1.56 24.78
C ALA A 94 -25.77 2.86 24.42
N LYS A 95 -26.59 3.40 25.34
CA LYS A 95 -27.23 4.72 25.18
C LYS A 95 -26.28 5.89 25.39
N ILE A 96 -25.13 5.66 26.04
CA ILE A 96 -24.14 6.72 26.25
C ILE A 96 -23.54 7.07 24.88
N PRO A 97 -23.73 8.31 24.38
CA PRO A 97 -23.16 8.72 23.10
C PRO A 97 -21.63 8.71 23.22
N LEU A 98 -20.99 7.80 22.49
CA LEU A 98 -19.53 7.79 22.37
C LEU A 98 -19.12 8.81 21.31
N ASN A 99 -18.20 9.71 21.67
CA ASN A 99 -17.60 10.61 20.69
C ASN A 99 -16.72 9.82 19.70
N GLU A 100 -16.48 10.39 18.52
CA GLU A 100 -15.72 9.75 17.43
C GLU A 100 -14.31 9.32 17.89
N ASN A 101 -13.66 10.13 18.72
CA ASN A 101 -12.32 9.84 19.25
C ASN A 101 -12.33 8.61 20.19
N CYS A 102 -13.36 8.45 21.01
CA CYS A 102 -13.56 7.30 21.90
C CYS A 102 -13.85 6.02 21.10
N LEU A 103 -14.66 6.11 20.04
CA LEU A 103 -14.93 4.99 19.14
C LEU A 103 -13.67 4.53 18.41
N ALA A 104 -12.89 5.47 17.86
CA ALA A 104 -11.61 5.16 17.19
C ALA A 104 -10.62 4.45 18.14
N MET A 105 -10.55 4.91 19.39
CA MET A 105 -9.68 4.30 20.40
C MET A 105 -10.17 2.90 20.84
N LEU A 106 -11.48 2.72 21.04
CA LEU A 106 -12.08 1.45 21.48
C LEU A 106 -12.02 0.38 20.39
N LEU A 107 -12.34 0.75 19.16
CA LEU A 107 -12.40 -0.20 18.04
C LEU A 107 -11.01 -0.53 17.49
N LYS A 108 -9.95 0.18 17.93
CA LYS A 108 -8.61 0.16 17.29
C LYS A 108 -8.70 0.26 15.76
N MET A 109 -9.80 0.81 15.26
CA MET A 109 -9.95 1.17 13.88
C MET A 109 -9.03 2.37 13.74
N LEU A 110 -7.98 2.21 12.94
CA LEU A 110 -7.20 3.35 12.49
C LEU A 110 -8.22 4.38 11.97
N PRO A 111 -8.15 5.65 12.45
CA PRO A 111 -9.01 6.68 11.88
C PRO A 111 -8.86 6.61 10.38
N GLU A 112 -10.01 6.65 9.68
CA GLU A 112 -10.04 6.68 8.23
C GLU A 112 -9.04 7.74 7.78
N LYS A 113 -8.07 7.36 6.95
CA LYS A 113 -7.03 8.30 6.53
C LYS A 113 -7.75 9.53 6.02
N LEU A 114 -7.54 10.66 6.69
CA LEU A 114 -8.02 11.95 6.25
C LEU A 114 -7.60 12.06 4.78
N GLY A 115 -8.58 12.18 3.88
CA GLY A 115 -8.34 12.16 2.44
C GLY A 115 -7.16 13.07 2.10
N ASP A 116 -6.29 12.61 1.20
CA ASP A 116 -5.07 13.34 0.83
C ASP A 116 -5.48 14.78 0.48
N LEU A 117 -5.03 15.76 1.26
CA LEU A 117 -5.58 17.12 1.28
C LEU A 117 -5.27 17.90 -0.01
N GLY A 118 -4.82 17.22 -1.06
CA GLY A 118 -4.18 17.79 -2.21
C GLY A 118 -2.72 18.15 -1.90
N LYS A 119 -2.03 18.55 -2.97
CA LYS A 119 -0.63 18.97 -2.97
C LYS A 119 -0.41 20.04 -1.89
N PHE A 120 0.22 19.68 -0.79
CA PHE A 120 0.61 20.65 0.24
C PHE A 120 1.80 21.45 -0.28
N LEU A 121 1.63 22.76 -0.41
CA LEU A 121 2.72 23.66 -0.74
C LEU A 121 3.27 24.29 0.54
N ILE A 122 4.56 24.09 0.80
CA ILE A 122 5.28 24.74 1.89
C ILE A 122 5.98 25.97 1.32
N PRO A 123 5.71 27.19 1.82
CA PRO A 123 6.48 28.37 1.44
C PRO A 123 7.92 28.18 1.93
N CYS A 124 8.88 28.36 1.02
CA CYS A 124 10.30 28.29 1.30
C CYS A 124 10.95 29.61 0.89
N ASP A 125 11.79 30.13 1.78
CA ASP A 125 12.57 31.33 1.54
C ASP A 125 14.03 30.92 1.32
N PHE A 126 14.53 31.20 0.12
CA PHE A 126 15.92 30.93 -0.26
C PHE A 126 16.62 32.26 -0.48
N SER A 127 17.80 32.42 0.13
CA SER A 127 18.62 33.60 -0.08
C SER A 127 18.94 33.75 -1.57
N ARG A 128 18.46 34.85 -2.19
CA ARG A 128 18.55 35.22 -3.62
C ARG A 128 17.45 34.71 -4.56
N MET A 129 16.34 34.18 -4.06
CA MET A 129 15.15 33.86 -4.87
C MET A 129 13.89 34.53 -4.29
N ASP A 130 12.92 34.79 -5.16
CA ASP A 130 11.57 35.16 -4.73
C ASP A 130 10.93 33.99 -3.94
N VAL A 131 9.95 34.30 -3.09
CA VAL A 131 9.27 33.31 -2.23
C VAL A 131 8.77 32.15 -3.09
N CYS A 132 9.35 30.97 -2.87
CA CYS A 132 9.02 29.79 -3.64
C CYS A 132 8.09 28.87 -2.83
N HIS A 133 7.30 28.08 -3.53
CA HIS A 133 6.38 27.12 -2.92
C HIS A 133 6.87 25.72 -3.27
N ALA A 134 7.31 24.96 -2.27
CA ALA A 134 7.78 23.60 -2.42
C ALA A 134 6.62 22.61 -2.24
N LEU A 135 6.53 21.62 -3.12
CA LEU A 135 5.55 20.54 -2.98
C LEU A 135 6.02 19.55 -1.91
N ALA A 136 5.21 19.37 -0.85
CA ALA A 136 5.44 18.37 0.17
C ALA A 136 4.78 17.04 -0.23
N ASP A 137 5.61 16.11 -0.70
CA ASP A 137 5.22 14.74 -0.99
C ASP A 137 5.65 13.83 0.18
N LEU A 138 4.68 13.37 0.97
CA LEU A 138 4.92 12.46 2.11
C LEU A 138 5.39 11.06 1.64
N GLY A 139 5.24 10.73 0.36
CA GLY A 139 5.73 9.51 -0.27
C GLY A 139 7.17 9.63 -0.80
N ALA A 140 7.73 10.82 -0.90
CA ALA A 140 9.09 11.04 -1.37
C ALA A 140 10.10 10.90 -0.22
N SER A 141 11.15 10.12 -0.43
CA SER A 141 12.26 9.98 0.53
C SER A 141 13.38 11.00 0.34
N ILE A 142 13.29 11.84 -0.70
CA ILE A 142 14.31 12.83 -1.07
C ILE A 142 13.65 14.15 -1.49
N ASN A 143 14.36 15.27 -1.27
CA ASN A 143 13.96 16.59 -1.75
C ASN A 143 14.62 16.87 -3.10
N LEU A 144 13.84 17.34 -4.08
CA LEU A 144 14.34 17.72 -5.40
C LEU A 144 14.18 19.23 -5.60
N MET A 145 15.22 19.88 -6.14
CA MET A 145 15.14 21.24 -6.66
C MET A 145 15.31 21.20 -8.18
N PRO A 146 14.49 21.93 -8.95
CA PRO A 146 14.70 22.04 -10.39
C PRO A 146 15.98 22.86 -10.65
N LEU A 147 16.71 22.49 -11.71
CA LEU A 147 17.94 23.19 -12.14
C LEU A 147 17.65 24.54 -12.80
N SER A 148 16.41 24.80 -13.20
CA SER A 148 15.94 26.06 -13.79
C SER A 148 14.47 26.29 -13.44
N ILE A 149 14.07 27.56 -13.38
CA ILE A 149 12.67 28.00 -13.27
C ILE A 149 12.05 28.03 -14.66
#